data_AF-A0A835HUM0-F1
#
_entry.id   AF-A0A835HUM0-F1
#
_cell.length_a   1.000
_cell.length_b   1.000
_cell.length_c   1.000
_cell.angle_alpha   90.00
_cell.angle_beta   90.00
_cell.angle_gamma   90.00
#
_symmetry.space_group_name_H-M   'P 1'
#
loop_
_entity.id
_entity.type
_entity.pdbx_description
1 polymer ?
#
loop_
_entity_poly.entity_id
_entity_poly.type
_entity_poly.pdbx_seq_one_letter_code
_entity_poly.pdbx_strand_id
1 'polypeptide(L)'
;MDMISAYPWRREKELVYEERRSRGTCPLTPEEMALVLQALGFGKSTQIYIASGEIYGSERRLMALRAAFPRLVKKEMLLDPGDLQQFHNHSSQMAALDFIVSVANNIFIPTYDGNMAKLVEGHHMFELYFLWLCKFCT
;
A
#
# COMPACT_ATOMS: atom_id res chain seq x y z
N MET A 1 15.43 16.24 16.68
CA MET A 1 15.02 14.86 17.00
C MET A 1 14.30 14.31 15.79
N ASP A 2 15.03 13.75 14.83
CA ASP A 2 14.45 13.19 13.61
C ASP A 2 14.66 11.68 13.66
N MET A 3 13.63 10.95 14.10
CA MET A 3 13.65 9.50 14.18
C MET A 3 13.37 8.91 12.79
N ILE A 4 14.32 9.10 11.87
CA ILE A 4 14.34 8.39 10.59
C ILE A 4 14.89 6.99 10.86
N SER A 5 14.01 6.04 11.20
CA SER A 5 14.37 4.62 11.21
C SER A 5 14.15 4.04 9.82
N ALA A 6 15.03 4.41 8.89
CA ALA A 6 15.19 3.68 7.63
C ALA A 6 15.91 2.37 7.95
N TYR A 7 15.19 1.25 7.94
CA TYR A 7 15.73 -0.06 8.31
C TYR A 7 16.89 -0.49 7.38
N PRO A 8 18.11 -0.72 7.90
CA PRO A 8 19.33 -0.89 7.10
C PRO A 8 19.38 -2.17 6.24
N TRP A 9 18.50 -3.15 6.46
CA TRP A 9 18.40 -4.40 5.68
C TRP A 9 17.38 -4.32 4.52
N ARG A 10 16.65 -3.22 4.37
CA ARG A 10 15.68 -3.05 3.29
C ARG A 10 16.44 -2.63 2.03
N ARG A 11 16.58 -3.55 1.05
CA ARG A 11 17.00 -3.18 -0.30
C ARG A 11 15.95 -2.24 -0.88
N GLU A 12 16.29 -0.96 -0.98
CA GLU A 12 15.53 -0.01 -1.79
C GLU A 12 15.45 -0.58 -3.20
N LYS A 13 14.23 -0.92 -3.64
CA LYS A 13 13.99 -1.21 -5.04
C LYS A 13 13.97 0.16 -5.71
N GLU A 14 15.10 0.58 -6.25
CA GLU A 14 15.16 1.78 -7.06
C GLU A 14 14.24 1.59 -8.27
N LEU A 15 13.11 2.30 -8.25
CA LEU A 15 12.11 2.21 -9.31
C LEU A 15 12.47 3.23 -10.38
N VAL A 16 12.98 2.77 -11.52
CA VAL A 16 13.10 3.62 -12.72
C VAL A 16 11.69 3.82 -13.29
N TYR A 17 11.04 4.91 -12.88
CA TYR A 17 9.62 5.17 -13.19
C TYR A 17 9.35 5.28 -14.70
N GLU A 18 10.27 5.90 -15.46
CA GLU A 18 10.09 6.13 -16.91
C GLU A 18 10.04 4.83 -17.71
N GLU A 19 10.96 3.90 -17.46
CA GLU A 19 10.99 2.60 -18.15
C GLU A 19 9.79 1.73 -17.77
N ARG A 20 9.29 1.84 -16.54
CA ARG A 20 8.09 1.10 -16.12
C ARG A 20 6.82 1.67 -16.73
N ARG A 21 6.72 3.00 -16.83
CA ARG A 21 5.58 3.65 -17.51
C ARG A 21 5.51 3.26 -18.97
N SER A 22 6.64 3.30 -19.69
CA SER A 22 6.66 2.92 -21.11
C SER A 22 6.27 1.45 -21.33
N ARG A 23 6.48 0.59 -20.33
CA ARG A 23 6.12 -0.84 -20.36
C ARG A 23 4.73 -1.18 -19.84
N GLY A 24 3.93 -0.21 -19.39
CA GLY A 24 2.62 -0.54 -18.85
C GLY A 24 2.62 -0.99 -17.38
N THR A 25 3.75 -0.90 -16.68
CA THR A 25 4.01 -1.59 -15.38
C THR A 25 4.35 -0.63 -14.24
N CYS A 26 4.22 0.68 -14.46
CA CYS A 26 4.47 1.67 -13.42
C CYS A 26 3.39 1.58 -12.34
N PRO A 27 3.76 1.56 -11.04
CA PRO A 27 2.77 1.73 -10.00
C PRO A 27 2.17 3.14 -10.03
N LEU A 28 0.89 3.24 -9.67
CA LEU A 28 0.22 4.52 -9.48
C LEU A 28 0.92 5.33 -8.38
N THR A 29 1.11 6.63 -8.65
CA THR A 29 1.53 7.59 -7.63
C THR A 29 0.43 7.83 -6.59
N PRO A 30 0.75 8.28 -5.36
CA PRO A 30 -0.27 8.63 -4.37
C PRO A 30 -1.28 9.67 -4.88
N GLU A 31 -0.83 10.59 -5.74
CA GLU A 31 -1.66 11.59 -6.42
C GLU A 31 -2.66 10.94 -7.39
N GLU A 32 -2.17 10.08 -8.28
CA GLU A 32 -3.01 9.32 -9.23
C GLU A 32 -4.00 8.41 -8.49
N MET A 33 -3.55 7.76 -7.41
CA MET A 33 -4.41 6.93 -6.57
C MET A 33 -5.53 7.74 -5.91
N ALA A 34 -5.23 8.95 -5.41
CA ALA A 34 -6.24 9.82 -4.82
C ALA A 34 -7.35 10.17 -5.82
N LEU A 35 -6.98 10.46 -7.07
CA LEU A 35 -7.93 10.74 -8.15
C LEU A 35 -8.77 9.52 -8.50
N VAL A 36 -8.16 8.35 -8.64
CA VAL A 36 -8.88 7.08 -8.93
C VAL A 36 -9.90 6.78 -7.83
N LEU A 37 -9.52 6.89 -6.56
CA LEU A 37 -10.44 6.66 -5.44
C LEU A 37 -11.61 7.66 -5.43
N GLN A 38 -11.35 8.93 -5.73
CA GLN A 38 -12.41 9.93 -5.84
C GLN A 38 -13.35 9.61 -7.02
N ALA A 39 -12.81 9.20 -8.16
CA ALA A 39 -13.59 8.82 -9.34
C ALA A 39 -14.47 7.58 -9.10
N LEU A 40 -14.00 6.65 -8.25
CA LEU A 40 -14.77 5.49 -7.80
C LEU A 40 -15.86 5.84 -6.76
N GLY A 41 -15.94 7.10 -6.33
CA GLY A 41 -16.96 7.58 -5.39
C GLY A 41 -16.58 7.45 -3.91
N PHE A 42 -15.31 7.17 -3.58
CA PHE A 42 -14.87 7.17 -2.19
C PHE A 42 -14.81 8.60 -1.64
N GLY A 43 -15.45 8.83 -0.50
CA GLY A 43 -15.46 10.11 0.19
C GLY A 43 -14.29 10.28 1.17
N LYS A 44 -14.17 11.47 1.77
CA LYS A 44 -13.17 11.75 2.82
C LYS A 44 -13.37 10.92 4.09
N SER A 45 -14.55 10.31 4.25
CA SER A 45 -14.82 9.30 5.28
C SER A 45 -14.17 7.93 4.99
N THR A 46 -13.55 7.81 3.82
CA THR A 46 -12.59 6.79 3.40
C THR A 46 -11.59 6.35 4.47
N GLN A 47 -11.75 5.24 5.22
CA GLN A 47 -10.60 4.71 5.97
C GLN A 47 -9.74 3.87 5.01
N ILE A 48 -8.48 4.26 4.86
CA ILE A 48 -7.57 3.63 3.90
C ILE A 48 -6.37 3.07 4.65
N TYR A 49 -6.17 1.77 4.50
CA TYR A 49 -4.96 1.10 4.95
C TYR A 49 -3.91 1.10 3.84
N ILE A 50 -2.68 1.52 4.14
CA ILE A 50 -1.59 1.54 3.17
C ILE A 50 -0.65 0.37 3.44
N ALA A 51 -0.82 -0.70 2.66
CA ALA A 51 0.05 -1.89 2.64
C ALA A 51 1.34 -1.64 1.83
N SER A 52 2.14 -0.66 2.25
CA SER A 52 3.38 -0.29 1.56
C SER A 52 4.52 -0.13 2.57
N GLY A 53 5.74 -0.47 2.14
CA GLY A 53 6.93 0.09 2.78
C GLY A 53 7.08 1.59 2.49
N GLU A 54 8.26 2.16 2.73
CA GLU A 54 8.60 3.56 2.37
C GLU A 54 8.73 3.81 0.85
N ILE A 55 8.09 2.99 0.02
CA ILE A 55 8.21 2.95 -1.45
C ILE A 55 7.66 4.22 -2.09
N TYR A 56 6.62 4.81 -1.49
CA TYR A 56 6.09 6.12 -1.89
C TYR A 56 6.94 7.28 -1.38
N GLY A 57 8.10 7.03 -0.76
CA GLY A 57 9.01 8.05 -0.24
C GLY A 57 8.52 8.71 1.05
N SER A 58 9.12 9.88 1.33
CA SER A 58 8.80 10.68 2.51
C SER A 58 7.31 11.10 2.54
N GLU A 59 6.83 11.44 3.74
CA GLU A 59 5.47 11.96 4.00
C GLU A 59 4.99 12.98 2.95
N ARG A 60 5.91 13.75 2.35
CA ARG A 60 5.63 14.72 1.29
C ARG A 60 4.83 14.15 0.11
N ARG A 61 5.14 12.95 -0.37
CA ARG A 61 4.40 12.32 -1.50
C ARG A 61 3.04 11.78 -1.05
N LEU A 62 2.88 11.41 0.22
CA LEU A 62 1.60 11.00 0.78
C LEU A 62 0.66 12.17 1.09
N MET A 63 1.15 13.43 1.06
CA MET A 63 0.34 14.61 1.39
C MET A 63 -0.91 14.73 0.51
N ALA A 64 -0.80 14.49 -0.79
CA ALA A 64 -1.94 14.57 -1.70
C ALA A 64 -3.03 13.53 -1.34
N LEU A 65 -2.61 12.28 -1.09
CA LEU A 65 -3.51 11.22 -0.66
C LEU A 65 -4.14 11.53 0.70
N ARG A 66 -3.36 12.07 1.65
CA ARG A 66 -3.85 12.43 2.99
C ARG A 66 -4.81 13.61 2.98
N ALA A 67 -4.61 14.58 2.08
CA ALA A 67 -5.52 15.70 1.88
C ALA A 67 -6.87 15.25 1.31
N ALA A 68 -6.86 14.26 0.41
CA ALA A 68 -8.07 13.64 -0.12
C ALA A 68 -8.74 12.71 0.91
N PHE A 69 -7.95 11.95 1.66
CA PHE A 69 -8.40 10.92 2.59
C PHE A 69 -7.67 11.07 3.94
N PRO A 70 -8.25 11.79 4.92
CA PRO A 70 -7.56 12.07 6.19
C PRO A 70 -7.37 10.83 7.08
N ARG A 71 -8.16 9.76 6.88
CA ARG A 71 -8.12 8.53 7.69
C ARG A 71 -7.17 7.48 7.09
N LEU A 72 -5.90 7.86 6.95
CA LEU A 72 -4.84 6.94 6.55
C LEU A 72 -4.33 6.14 7.74
N VAL A 73 -4.27 4.83 7.59
CA VAL A 73 -3.70 3.89 8.56
C VAL A 73 -2.51 3.17 7.92
N LYS A 74 -1.42 3.02 8.68
CA LYS A 74 -0.25 2.21 8.30
C LYS A 74 -0.07 1.08 9.30
N LYS A 75 0.75 0.07 8.98
CA LYS A 75 1.03 -1.04 9.89
C LYS A 75 1.59 -0.61 11.24
N GLU A 76 2.34 0.49 11.27
CA GLU A 76 2.88 1.05 12.50
C GLU A 76 1.79 1.63 13.43
N MET A 77 0.55 1.75 12.96
CA MET A 77 -0.60 2.22 13.72
C MET A 77 -1.56 1.08 14.12
N LEU A 78 -1.28 -0.17 13.73
CA LEU A 78 -2.14 -1.32 14.02
C LEU A 78 -1.91 -1.92 15.41
N LEU A 79 -0.65 -1.90 15.86
CA LEU A 79 -0.20 -2.52 17.10
C LEU A 79 0.54 -1.50 17.95
N ASP A 80 0.59 -1.75 19.25
CA ASP A 80 1.45 -0.97 20.13
C ASP A 80 2.91 -1.09 19.69
N PRO A 81 3.71 -0.03 19.80
CA PRO A 81 5.10 -0.04 19.31
C PRO A 81 5.95 -1.16 19.89
N GLY A 82 5.69 -1.59 21.13
CA GLY A 82 6.40 -2.70 21.78
C GLY A 82 6.09 -4.07 21.17
N ASP A 83 4.85 -4.30 20.77
CA ASP A 83 4.44 -5.54 20.09
C ASP A 83 4.94 -5.55 18.66
N LEU A 84 4.88 -4.39 17.98
CA LEU A 84 5.40 -4.25 16.64
C LEU A 84 6.91 -4.54 16.60
N GLN A 85 7.66 -4.13 17.63
CA GLN A 85 9.12 -4.31 17.74
C GLN A 85 9.58 -5.75 17.52
N GLN A 86 8.77 -6.73 17.91
CA GLN A 86 9.06 -8.16 17.75
C GLN A 86 9.19 -8.57 16.28
N PHE A 87 8.52 -7.85 15.38
CA PHE A 87 8.47 -8.14 13.95
C PHE A 87 9.52 -7.36 13.13
N HIS A 88 10.22 -6.37 13.69
CA HIS A 88 11.10 -5.47 12.91
C HIS A 88 12.19 -6.21 12.12
N ASN A 89 12.78 -7.25 12.70
CA ASN A 89 13.84 -8.04 12.06
C ASN A 89 13.29 -9.17 11.17
N HIS A 90 11.98 -9.33 11.12
CA HIS A 90 11.29 -10.39 10.39
C HIS A 90 10.46 -9.79 9.25
N SER A 91 11.13 -9.49 8.13
CA SER A 91 10.50 -8.85 6.97
C SER A 91 9.29 -9.62 6.42
N SER A 92 9.32 -10.96 6.48
CA SER A 92 8.20 -11.82 6.11
C SER A 92 7.01 -11.71 7.05
N GLN A 93 7.25 -11.60 8.37
CA GLN A 93 6.19 -11.43 9.37
C GLN A 93 5.56 -10.03 9.27
N MET A 94 6.37 -9.00 9.02
CA MET A 94 5.87 -7.65 8.74
C MET A 94 5.00 -7.61 7.47
N ALA A 95 5.35 -8.40 6.44
CA ALA A 95 4.53 -8.55 5.25
C ALA A 95 3.24 -9.36 5.51
N ALA A 96 3.26 -10.27 6.48
CA ALA A 96 2.07 -11.02 6.88
C ALA A 96 1.01 -10.13 7.52
N LEU A 97 1.40 -9.10 8.28
CA LEU A 97 0.46 -8.08 8.81
C LEU A 97 -0.24 -7.35 7.67
N ASP A 98 0.53 -6.90 6.67
CA ASP A 98 -0.02 -6.28 5.46
C ASP A 98 -0.99 -7.23 4.73
N PHE A 99 -0.72 -8.54 4.76
CA PHE A 99 -1.55 -9.56 4.09
C PHE A 99 -2.87 -9.77 4.82
N ILE A 100 -2.84 -9.96 6.13
CA ILE A 100 -4.02 -10.17 6.97
C ILE A 100 -5.00 -9.00 6.82
N VAL A 101 -4.50 -7.76 6.89
CA VAL A 101 -5.35 -6.58 6.71
C VAL A 101 -5.89 -6.51 5.28
N SER A 102 -5.07 -6.79 4.27
CA SER A 102 -5.50 -6.77 2.87
C SER A 102 -6.60 -7.79 2.57
N VAL A 103 -6.52 -9.01 3.12
CA VAL A 103 -7.56 -10.03 2.92
C VAL A 103 -8.82 -9.77 3.72
N ALA A 104 -8.70 -9.17 4.91
CA ALA A 104 -9.85 -8.83 5.76
C ALA A 104 -10.64 -7.61 5.26
N ASN A 105 -10.08 -6.81 4.36
CA ASN A 105 -10.74 -5.64 3.80
C ASN A 105 -11.71 -6.02 2.67
N ASN A 106 -12.83 -5.30 2.61
CA ASN A 106 -13.83 -5.45 1.55
C ASN A 106 -13.30 -5.06 0.16
N ILE A 107 -12.31 -4.16 0.11
CA ILE A 107 -11.79 -3.58 -1.13
C ILE A 107 -10.27 -3.56 -1.05
N PHE A 108 -9.64 -4.12 -2.07
CA PHE A 108 -8.19 -4.17 -2.23
C PHE A 108 -7.81 -3.61 -3.60
N ILE A 109 -6.89 -2.63 -3.61
CA ILE A 109 -6.41 -2.01 -4.83
C ILE A 109 -4.89 -2.21 -4.91
N PRO A 110 -4.41 -3.18 -5.71
CA PRO A 110 -2.98 -3.37 -5.90
C PRO A 110 -2.42 -2.26 -6.80
N THR A 111 -1.35 -1.59 -6.38
CA THR A 111 -0.65 -0.61 -7.22
C THR A 111 0.42 -1.23 -8.11
N TYR A 112 0.82 -2.47 -7.83
CA TYR A 112 1.86 -3.17 -8.59
C TYR A 112 1.54 -4.67 -8.66
N ASP A 113 1.81 -5.28 -9.81
CA ASP A 113 1.63 -6.72 -10.06
C ASP A 113 2.77 -7.53 -9.40
N GLY A 114 2.75 -7.56 -8.07
CA GLY A 114 3.69 -8.30 -7.23
C GLY A 114 3.08 -9.57 -6.64
N ASN A 115 3.93 -10.43 -6.05
CA ASN A 115 3.47 -11.67 -5.40
C ASN A 115 2.38 -11.43 -4.34
N MET A 116 2.45 -10.30 -3.64
CA MET A 116 1.44 -9.89 -2.67
C MET A 116 0.07 -9.67 -3.30
N ALA A 117 0.02 -8.96 -4.44
CA ALA A 117 -1.22 -8.71 -5.16
C ALA A 117 -1.86 -10.03 -5.59
N LYS A 118 -1.08 -10.93 -6.21
CA LYS A 118 -1.54 -12.26 -6.63
C LYS A 118 -2.04 -13.12 -5.47
N LEU A 119 -1.38 -13.03 -4.31
CA LEU A 119 -1.78 -13.79 -3.12
C LEU A 119 -3.11 -13.29 -2.56
N VAL A 120 -3.31 -11.98 -2.45
CA VAL A 120 -4.57 -11.38 -1.98
C VAL A 120 -5.70 -11.63 -2.98
N GLU A 121 -5.43 -11.43 -4.28
CA GLU A 121 -6.38 -11.75 -5.36
C GLU A 121 -6.82 -13.22 -5.28
N GLY A 122 -5.88 -14.16 -5.15
CA GLY A 122 -6.18 -15.58 -5.00
C GLY A 122 -7.05 -15.88 -3.78
N HIS A 123 -6.78 -15.23 -2.65
CA HIS A 123 -7.57 -15.40 -1.42
C HIS A 123 -9.00 -14.85 -1.58
N HIS A 124 -9.16 -13.64 -2.13
CA HIS A 124 -10.47 -13.03 -2.35
C HIS A 124 -11.31 -13.80 -3.37
N MET A 125 -10.68 -14.33 -4.41
CA MET A 125 -11.36 -15.20 -5.40
C MET A 125 -11.85 -16.50 -4.79
N PHE A 126 -11.11 -17.08 -3.83
CA PHE A 126 -11.53 -18.29 -3.13
C PHE A 126 -12.70 -18.04 -2.18
N GLU A 127 -12.68 -16.93 -1.45
CA GLU A 127 -13.70 -16.53 -0.47
C GLU A 127 -14.94 -15.83 -1.09
N LEU A 128 -15.02 -15.72 -2.42
CA LEU A 128 -16.12 -15.08 -3.18
C LEU A 128 -16.39 -13.59 -2.86
N TYR A 129 -15.38 -12.84 -2.41
CA TYR A 129 -15.50 -11.38 -2.27
C TYR A 129 -15.23 -10.69 -3.61
N PHE A 130 -16.19 -9.89 -4.09
CA PHE A 130 -16.11 -9.17 -5.38
C PHE A 130 -14.96 -8.14 -5.37
N LEU A 131 -13.95 -8.34 -6.22
CA LEU A 131 -12.77 -7.49 -6.35
C LEU A 131 -12.98 -6.38 -7.38
N TRP A 132 -12.71 -5.12 -7.02
CA TRP A 132 -12.48 -4.04 -7.99
C TRP A 132 -11.02 -4.09 -8.45
N LEU A 133 -10.77 -4.74 -9.59
CA LEU A 133 -9.50 -4.62 -10.31
C LEU A 133 -9.47 -3.27 -11.03
N CYS A 134 -8.64 -2.34 -10.57
CA CYS A 134 -8.21 -1.22 -11.42
C CYS A 134 -6.73 -1.38 -11.75
N LYS A 135 -6.45 -2.09 -12.86
CA LYS A 135 -5.24 -1.84 -13.64
C LYS A 135 -5.52 -0.62 -14.51
N PHE A 136 -4.87 0.50 -14.24
CA PHE A 136 -4.70 1.55 -15.26
C PHE A 136 -3.24 1.84 -15.45
N CYS A 137 -2.78 1.53 -16.66
CA CYS A 137 -1.67 2.22 -17.30
C CYS A 137 -2.27 3.03 -18.44
N THR A 138 -1.84 4.28 -18.58
CA THR A 138 -1.89 4.97 -19.88
C THR A 138 -0.48 4.97 -20.44
#